data_AF-A0A662JGD8-F1
#
_entry.id   AF-A0A662JGD8-F1
#
_cell.length_a   1.000
_cell.length_b   1.000
_cell.length_c   1.000
_cell.angle_alpha   90.00
_cell.angle_beta   90.00
_cell.angle_gamma   90.00
#
_symmetry.space_group_name_H-M   'P 1'
#
loop_
_entity.id
_entity.type
_entity.pdbx_description
1 polymer ?
#
loop_
_entity_poly.entity_id
_entity_poly.type
_entity_poly.pdbx_seq_one_letter_code
_entity_poly.pdbx_strand_id
1 'polypeptide(L)'
;MSKLSRKSAILLAILVALSLACPIAAFGSSSRFPVTVVDDFGRRVTIDSEPQRIVCQGPSCTEIVYALGALDKIVAVDPYSDYPPEVVGRPKIGASGLGYIKLHASAEDFINLRPDLIITFSYVEEERVSDTILPQLEALGLKVIVLKPSSIEDVLSDIELVGEAIGRRSEALALINNLKARIKAVEEKVKGVTYKPKVYMETWYPPPWTFGPGTWGHQLIEKAGGVNVFGDAKTQWLQASDEEVIARDPDIIISLRGAMHNATLEDFKARPGWSQIKAVQRGEVYVVDENLFVRPGPRLVDGLEILAGILHPEIFGRVKIASVDVNVNAVRGGLAQTLSSAAEVFNFTLLLMETNAANNFALKATVTRVGPSPPQGLKMIGDYLNVHTSISGIALKLLVIINYRGAEVKKLGVDERTLAVYTWDGEKWIRAASAVMVDEDLVVAMVNHTSYLALMGKPSPPPPPLMSTPIPLWQALTMSIVAAAVLCLVGFTAGLRRRR
;
A
#
# COMPACT_ATOMS: atom_id res chain seq x y z
N MET A 1 -21.18 23.91 62.84
CA MET A 1 -20.63 23.46 61.55
C MET A 1 -21.59 22.51 60.81
N SER A 2 -22.77 22.95 60.36
CA SER A 2 -23.73 22.02 59.72
C SER A 2 -24.78 22.64 58.76
N LYS A 3 -24.54 23.81 58.14
CA LYS A 3 -25.45 24.32 57.09
C LYS A 3 -24.76 24.88 55.83
N LEU A 4 -23.43 25.03 55.81
CA LEU A 4 -22.69 25.54 54.64
C LEU A 4 -22.22 24.46 53.65
N SER A 5 -22.23 23.17 54.01
CA SER A 5 -21.69 22.10 53.14
C SER A 5 -22.69 21.61 52.08
N ARG A 6 -24.01 21.64 52.36
CA ARG A 6 -25.04 21.17 51.41
C ARG A 6 -25.25 22.14 50.24
N LYS A 7 -25.23 23.46 50.49
CA LYS A 7 -25.40 24.45 49.40
C LYS A 7 -24.22 24.45 48.44
N SER A 8 -23.00 24.28 48.97
CA SER A 8 -21.78 24.20 48.17
C SER A 8 -21.70 22.90 47.35
N ALA A 9 -22.19 21.78 47.88
CA ALA A 9 -22.27 20.51 47.15
C ALA A 9 -23.32 20.54 46.03
N ILE A 10 -24.46 21.21 46.24
CA ILE A 10 -25.49 21.38 45.20
C ILE A 10 -25.00 22.32 44.10
N LEU A 11 -24.30 23.40 44.45
CA LEU A 11 -23.72 24.32 43.46
C LEU A 11 -22.64 23.63 42.61
N LEU A 12 -21.80 22.79 43.22
CA LEU A 12 -20.78 22.01 42.52
C LEU A 12 -21.39 20.93 41.61
N ALA A 13 -22.47 20.26 42.06
CA ALA A 13 -23.19 19.29 41.24
C ALA A 13 -23.89 19.94 40.03
N ILE A 14 -24.43 21.16 40.19
CA ILE A 14 -25.02 21.93 39.09
C ILE A 14 -23.94 22.41 38.11
N LEU A 15 -22.77 22.84 38.59
CA LEU A 15 -21.62 23.21 37.74
C LEU A 15 -21.03 22.02 36.98
N VAL A 16 -20.97 20.83 37.60
CA VAL A 16 -20.55 19.60 36.92
C VAL A 16 -21.60 19.13 35.89
N ALA A 17 -22.89 19.23 36.21
CA ALA A 17 -23.97 18.91 35.26
C ALA A 17 -24.04 19.87 34.07
N LEU A 18 -23.71 21.16 34.26
CA LEU A 18 -23.60 22.15 33.19
C LEU A 18 -22.32 21.99 32.35
N SER A 19 -21.26 21.39 32.90
CA SER A 19 -20.04 21.06 32.12
C SER A 19 -20.15 19.78 31.28
N LEU A 20 -21.17 18.95 31.53
CA LEU A 20 -21.46 17.71 30.79
C LEU A 20 -22.55 17.90 29.71
N ALA A 21 -23.12 19.11 29.60
CA ALA A 21 -24.06 19.48 28.55
C ALA A 21 -23.40 20.41 27.53
N CYS A 22 -22.22 20.04 27.03
CA CYS A 22 -21.80 20.55 25.73
C CYS A 22 -22.58 19.74 24.69
N PRO A 23 -23.47 20.34 23.89
CA PRO A 23 -23.93 19.65 22.71
C PRO A 23 -22.67 19.38 21.90
N ILE A 24 -22.34 18.11 21.70
CA ILE A 24 -21.51 17.72 20.58
C ILE A 24 -22.31 18.18 19.37
N ALA A 25 -22.03 19.39 18.90
CA ALA A 25 -22.50 19.84 17.61
C ALA A 25 -21.91 18.84 16.63
N ALA A 26 -22.76 17.92 16.16
CA ALA A 26 -22.45 17.13 15.00
C ALA A 26 -22.08 18.13 13.92
N PHE A 27 -20.80 18.18 13.55
CA PHE A 27 -20.35 18.85 12.33
C PHE A 27 -20.82 18.02 11.13
N GLY A 28 -22.13 17.90 10.99
CA GLY A 28 -22.78 17.50 9.75
C GLY A 28 -22.86 18.74 8.88
N SER A 29 -21.75 19.08 8.24
CA SER A 29 -21.80 19.95 7.05
C SER A 29 -22.36 19.11 5.90
N SER A 30 -23.66 18.82 5.91
CA SER A 30 -24.31 18.38 4.69
C SER A 30 -24.17 19.52 3.68
N SER A 31 -23.60 19.24 2.51
CA SER A 31 -23.74 20.18 1.41
C SER A 31 -25.25 20.37 1.19
N ARG A 32 -25.69 21.63 1.09
CA ARG A 32 -27.09 21.92 0.80
C ARG A 32 -27.31 21.62 -0.68
N PHE A 33 -28.08 20.58 -0.97
CA PHE A 33 -28.64 20.34 -2.30
C PHE A 33 -29.79 21.33 -2.56
N PRO A 34 -30.05 21.74 -3.82
CA PRO A 34 -29.31 21.35 -5.02
C PRO A 34 -27.89 21.95 -5.04
N VAL A 35 -26.93 21.21 -5.58
CA VAL A 35 -25.55 21.67 -5.81
C VAL A 35 -25.27 21.68 -7.31
N THR A 36 -24.68 22.76 -7.81
CA THR A 36 -24.16 22.82 -9.18
C THR A 36 -22.66 22.74 -9.13
N VAL A 37 -22.13 21.76 -9.86
CA VAL A 37 -20.74 21.38 -9.89
C VAL A 37 -20.21 21.60 -11.32
N VAL A 38 -18.93 21.89 -11.46
CA VAL A 38 -18.27 22.07 -12.78
C VAL A 38 -17.29 20.93 -12.95
N ASP A 39 -17.49 20.12 -13.98
CA ASP A 39 -16.62 18.97 -14.25
C ASP A 39 -15.39 19.35 -15.10
N ASP A 40 -14.52 18.38 -15.40
CA ASP A 40 -13.26 18.64 -16.09
C ASP A 40 -13.40 19.00 -17.58
N PHE A 41 -14.62 18.90 -18.11
CA PHE A 41 -14.98 19.47 -19.41
C PHE A 41 -15.59 20.87 -19.29
N GLY A 42 -15.54 21.48 -18.11
CA GLY A 42 -16.13 22.80 -17.85
C GLY A 42 -17.66 22.80 -17.82
N ARG A 43 -18.30 21.64 -17.79
CA ARG A 43 -19.76 21.50 -17.91
C ARG A 43 -20.41 21.69 -16.55
N ARG A 44 -21.50 22.46 -16.50
CA ARG A 44 -22.26 22.70 -15.27
C ARG A 44 -23.29 21.60 -15.07
N VAL A 45 -23.07 20.74 -14.08
CA VAL A 45 -23.99 19.64 -13.73
C VAL A 45 -24.69 19.98 -12.43
N THR A 46 -26.02 20.06 -12.45
CA THR A 46 -26.81 20.30 -11.23
C THR A 46 -27.34 18.99 -10.67
N ILE A 47 -26.97 18.71 -9.42
CA ILE A 47 -27.39 17.56 -8.64
C ILE A 47 -28.49 18.03 -7.68
N ASP A 48 -29.69 17.51 -7.87
CA ASP A 48 -30.90 18.05 -7.24
C ASP A 48 -31.04 17.64 -5.76
N SER A 49 -30.52 16.46 -5.40
CA SER A 49 -30.54 15.90 -4.04
C SER A 49 -29.33 14.98 -3.83
N GLU A 50 -29.02 14.63 -2.58
CA GLU A 50 -27.91 13.73 -2.26
C GLU A 50 -28.04 12.40 -3.00
N PRO A 51 -27.14 12.07 -3.95
CA PRO A 51 -27.23 10.84 -4.74
C PRO A 51 -27.27 9.61 -3.83
N GLN A 52 -28.21 8.71 -4.08
CA GLN A 52 -28.35 7.41 -3.42
C GLN A 52 -28.01 6.25 -4.37
N ARG A 53 -28.01 6.50 -5.68
CA ARG A 53 -27.72 5.53 -6.73
C ARG A 53 -26.66 6.08 -7.69
N ILE A 54 -25.41 5.70 -7.45
CA ILE A 54 -24.24 6.15 -8.21
C ILE A 54 -23.78 5.03 -9.13
N VAL A 55 -23.58 5.36 -10.40
CA VAL A 55 -22.89 4.48 -11.35
C VAL A 55 -21.49 5.03 -11.58
N CYS A 56 -20.48 4.22 -11.28
CA CYS A 56 -19.08 4.56 -11.55
C CYS A 56 -18.64 3.93 -12.87
N GLN A 57 -18.12 4.73 -13.78
CA GLN A 57 -17.55 4.28 -15.05
C GLN A 57 -16.07 4.60 -15.02
N GLY A 58 -15.27 3.71 -14.43
CA GLY A 58 -13.83 3.86 -14.27
C GLY A 58 -13.37 3.43 -12.87
N PRO A 59 -12.25 2.68 -12.77
CA PRO A 59 -11.69 2.31 -11.48
C PRO A 59 -11.44 3.53 -10.58
N SER A 60 -10.84 4.61 -11.10
CA SER A 60 -10.63 5.84 -10.33
C SER A 60 -11.92 6.43 -9.76
N CYS A 61 -13.00 6.48 -10.53
CA CYS A 61 -14.32 6.95 -10.08
C CYS A 61 -14.83 6.12 -8.89
N THR A 62 -14.72 4.80 -8.99
CA THR A 62 -15.11 3.86 -7.92
C THR A 62 -14.28 4.07 -6.65
N GLU A 63 -12.97 4.26 -6.80
CA GLU A 63 -12.05 4.46 -5.69
C GLU A 63 -12.27 5.79 -4.96
N ILE A 64 -12.57 6.86 -5.69
CA ILE A 64 -12.90 8.16 -5.09
C ILE A 64 -14.19 8.04 -4.27
N VAL A 65 -15.27 7.50 -4.85
CA VAL A 65 -16.55 7.34 -4.14
C VAL A 65 -16.41 6.44 -2.91
N TYR A 66 -15.59 5.38 -2.99
CA TYR A 66 -15.26 4.54 -1.85
C TYR A 66 -14.51 5.31 -0.75
N ALA A 67 -13.45 6.03 -1.11
CA ALA A 67 -12.64 6.78 -0.15
C ALA A 67 -13.43 7.88 0.57
N LEU A 68 -14.50 8.36 -0.05
CA LEU A 68 -15.46 9.31 0.52
C LEU A 68 -16.57 8.67 1.37
N GLY A 69 -16.49 7.36 1.62
CA GLY A 69 -17.44 6.64 2.48
C GLY A 69 -18.82 6.44 1.87
N ALA A 70 -18.92 6.38 0.54
CA ALA A 70 -20.19 6.29 -0.20
C ALA A 70 -20.31 4.99 -1.03
N LEU A 71 -19.61 3.92 -0.63
CA LEU A 71 -19.60 2.63 -1.31
C LEU A 71 -20.98 1.96 -1.40
N ASP A 72 -21.81 2.15 -0.39
CA ASP A 72 -23.18 1.64 -0.31
C ASP A 72 -24.09 2.23 -1.40
N LYS A 73 -23.79 3.45 -1.85
CA LYS A 73 -24.52 4.17 -2.91
C LYS A 73 -24.14 3.72 -4.32
N ILE A 74 -23.05 2.97 -4.49
CA ILE A 74 -22.65 2.46 -5.81
C ILE A 74 -23.58 1.31 -6.24
N VAL A 75 -24.32 1.51 -7.33
CA VAL A 75 -25.27 0.52 -7.87
C VAL A 75 -24.72 -0.29 -9.04
N ALA A 76 -23.74 0.25 -9.76
CA ALA A 76 -22.99 -0.46 -10.80
C ALA A 76 -21.61 0.17 -10.99
N VAL A 77 -20.68 -0.62 -11.50
CA VAL A 77 -19.32 -0.18 -11.83
C VAL A 77 -18.91 -0.62 -13.23
N ASP A 78 -17.79 -0.13 -13.74
CA ASP A 78 -17.20 -0.65 -14.97
C ASP A 78 -16.58 -2.06 -14.79
N PRO A 79 -16.26 -2.77 -15.88
CA PRO A 79 -15.68 -4.12 -15.82
C PRO A 79 -14.33 -4.26 -15.11
N TYR A 80 -13.55 -3.18 -14.98
CA TYR A 80 -12.17 -3.18 -14.46
C TYR A 80 -12.11 -2.71 -13.00
N SER A 81 -13.19 -2.12 -12.48
CA SER A 81 -13.32 -1.82 -11.06
C SER A 81 -13.28 -3.11 -10.23
N ASP A 82 -12.16 -3.29 -9.52
CA ASP A 82 -11.86 -4.41 -8.62
C ASP A 82 -11.52 -3.96 -7.19
N TYR A 83 -11.46 -2.64 -6.95
CA TYR A 83 -11.18 -2.04 -5.64
C TYR A 83 -12.21 -0.93 -5.33
N PRO A 84 -12.76 -0.90 -4.11
CA PRO A 84 -12.59 -1.93 -3.08
C PRO A 84 -13.31 -3.23 -3.53
N PRO A 85 -12.88 -4.43 -3.12
CA PRO A 85 -13.39 -5.72 -3.60
C PRO A 85 -14.89 -5.93 -3.53
N GLU A 86 -15.62 -5.18 -2.71
CA GLU A 86 -17.09 -5.24 -2.70
C GLU A 86 -17.70 -4.79 -4.02
N VAL A 87 -16.94 -4.06 -4.84
CA VAL A 87 -17.36 -3.64 -6.18
C VAL A 87 -17.22 -4.73 -7.23
N VAL A 88 -16.48 -5.81 -6.93
CA VAL A 88 -16.33 -6.97 -7.84
C VAL A 88 -17.68 -7.64 -8.07
N GLY A 89 -18.50 -7.76 -7.01
CA GLY A 89 -19.84 -8.35 -7.08
C GLY A 89 -20.94 -7.39 -7.57
N ARG A 90 -20.63 -6.11 -7.82
CA ARG A 90 -21.62 -5.15 -8.32
C ARG A 90 -21.92 -5.40 -9.79
N PRO A 91 -23.14 -5.07 -10.26
CA PRO A 91 -23.46 -5.08 -11.68
C PRO A 91 -22.38 -4.34 -12.48
N LYS A 92 -21.93 -4.97 -13.57
CA LYS A 92 -20.95 -4.40 -14.48
C LYS A 92 -21.70 -3.78 -15.65
N ILE A 93 -21.51 -2.48 -15.86
CA ILE A 93 -22.12 -1.74 -16.97
C ILE A 93 -21.04 -0.97 -17.72
N GLY A 94 -21.21 -0.83 -19.03
CA GLY A 94 -20.21 -0.23 -19.89
C GLY A 94 -19.25 -1.27 -20.47
N ALA A 95 -18.65 -0.94 -21.61
CA ALA A 95 -17.44 -1.58 -22.11
C ALA A 95 -16.35 -0.51 -22.10
N SER A 96 -15.45 -0.54 -21.12
CA SER A 96 -14.33 0.38 -21.08
C SER A 96 -13.13 -0.17 -21.84
N GLY A 97 -12.94 0.33 -23.06
CA GLY A 97 -11.57 0.57 -23.52
C GLY A 97 -10.99 1.78 -22.78
N LEU A 98 -9.66 1.95 -22.79
CA LEU A 98 -8.86 3.11 -22.35
C LEU A 98 -9.63 4.45 -22.18
N GLY A 99 -10.42 4.63 -21.12
CA GLY A 99 -11.14 5.90 -20.86
C GLY A 99 -12.42 6.15 -21.66
N TYR A 100 -13.08 5.12 -22.19
CA TYR A 100 -14.33 5.29 -22.94
C TYR A 100 -15.48 4.55 -22.26
N ILE A 101 -16.65 5.17 -22.16
CA ILE A 101 -17.88 4.42 -22.36
C ILE A 101 -18.02 4.25 -23.89
N LYS A 102 -17.27 3.30 -24.48
CA LYS A 102 -17.43 3.00 -25.90
C LYS A 102 -18.73 2.22 -26.08
N LEU A 103 -19.56 2.74 -26.99
CA LEU A 103 -20.79 2.31 -27.71
C LEU A 103 -21.41 0.90 -27.55
N HIS A 104 -20.86 -0.02 -26.74
CA HIS A 104 -21.43 -1.36 -26.54
C HIS A 104 -22.37 -1.45 -25.33
N ALA A 105 -22.37 -0.48 -24.42
CA ALA A 105 -23.47 -0.32 -23.47
C ALA A 105 -24.52 0.59 -24.09
N SER A 106 -25.79 0.17 -24.05
CA SER A 106 -26.88 1.01 -24.51
C SER A 106 -27.18 2.07 -23.45
N ALA A 107 -27.65 3.24 -23.86
CA ALA A 107 -28.11 4.25 -22.91
C ALA A 107 -29.29 3.72 -22.06
N GLU A 108 -30.07 2.77 -22.59
CA GLU A 108 -31.13 2.06 -21.87
C GLU A 108 -30.60 1.24 -20.67
N ASP A 109 -29.42 0.64 -20.78
CA ASP A 109 -28.80 -0.09 -19.67
C ASP A 109 -28.57 0.84 -18.46
N PHE A 110 -28.16 2.09 -18.72
CA PHE A 110 -28.00 3.09 -17.67
C PHE A 110 -29.35 3.53 -17.08
N ILE A 111 -30.37 3.74 -17.92
CA ILE A 111 -31.73 4.08 -17.44
C ILE A 111 -32.28 2.99 -16.50
N ASN A 112 -32.08 1.71 -16.85
CA ASN A 112 -32.57 0.58 -16.06
C ASN A 112 -31.98 0.53 -14.64
N LEU A 113 -30.77 1.04 -14.46
CA LEU A 113 -30.15 1.19 -13.15
C LEU A 113 -30.75 2.34 -12.33
N ARG A 114 -31.53 3.24 -12.94
CA ARG A 114 -32.10 4.45 -12.33
C ARG A 114 -31.07 5.22 -11.49
N PRO A 115 -29.94 5.66 -12.09
CA PRO A 115 -28.92 6.39 -11.35
C PRO A 115 -29.37 7.82 -11.06
N ASP A 116 -29.02 8.30 -9.87
CA ASP A 116 -29.11 9.72 -9.53
C ASP A 116 -27.91 10.49 -10.08
N LEU A 117 -26.78 9.79 -10.23
CA LEU A 117 -25.52 10.33 -10.72
C LEU A 117 -24.70 9.23 -11.42
N ILE A 118 -24.13 9.57 -12.57
CA ILE A 118 -23.09 8.79 -13.26
C ILE A 118 -21.77 9.57 -13.14
N ILE A 119 -20.71 8.90 -12.70
CA ILE A 119 -19.36 9.47 -12.65
C ILE A 119 -18.51 8.68 -13.63
N THR A 120 -17.96 9.34 -14.64
CA THR A 120 -17.09 8.72 -15.65
C THR A 120 -15.75 9.42 -15.71
N PHE A 121 -14.74 8.78 -16.30
CA PHE A 121 -13.49 9.41 -16.67
C PHE A 121 -13.32 9.51 -18.19
N SER A 122 -12.43 10.38 -18.65
CA SER A 122 -12.07 10.57 -20.06
C SER A 122 -10.57 10.78 -20.24
N TYR A 123 -10.02 10.22 -21.33
CA TYR A 123 -8.69 10.59 -21.86
C TYR A 123 -8.77 11.35 -23.19
N VAL A 124 -9.98 11.62 -23.70
CA VAL A 124 -10.19 12.38 -24.94
C VAL A 124 -10.43 13.84 -24.64
N GLU A 125 -10.06 14.68 -25.61
CA GLU A 125 -10.40 16.10 -25.62
C GLU A 125 -11.90 16.32 -25.76
N GLU A 126 -12.37 17.45 -25.23
CA GLU A 126 -13.77 17.86 -25.20
C GLU A 126 -14.41 17.85 -26.60
N GLU A 127 -13.64 18.22 -27.63
CA GLU A 127 -14.07 18.29 -29.03
C GLU A 127 -14.52 16.93 -29.59
N ARG A 128 -14.12 15.83 -28.95
CA ARG A 128 -14.47 14.45 -29.36
C ARG A 128 -15.57 13.84 -28.50
N VAL A 129 -16.18 14.62 -27.60
CA VAL A 129 -17.26 14.18 -26.71
C VAL A 129 -18.50 13.75 -27.49
N SER A 130 -18.77 14.35 -28.65
CA SER A 130 -19.88 13.96 -29.53
C SER A 130 -19.81 12.51 -30.00
N ASP A 131 -18.62 11.90 -30.00
CA ASP A 131 -18.40 10.51 -30.41
C ASP A 131 -18.60 9.51 -29.25
N THR A 132 -18.99 10.02 -28.07
CA THR A 132 -19.21 9.22 -26.86
C THR A 132 -20.70 9.01 -26.59
N ILE A 133 -21.05 8.16 -25.62
CA ILE A 133 -22.45 7.99 -25.18
C ILE A 133 -22.96 9.20 -24.36
N LEU A 134 -22.08 10.11 -23.96
CA LEU A 134 -22.40 11.20 -23.03
C LEU A 134 -23.57 12.07 -23.50
N PRO A 135 -23.65 12.53 -24.77
CA PRO A 135 -24.79 13.30 -25.23
C PRO A 135 -26.11 12.52 -25.18
N GLN A 136 -26.06 11.19 -25.35
CA GLN A 136 -27.25 10.33 -25.27
C GLN A 136 -27.75 10.22 -23.83
N LEU A 137 -26.84 10.01 -22.86
CA LEU A 137 -27.19 9.96 -21.44
C LEU A 137 -27.80 11.30 -20.96
N GLU A 138 -27.24 12.42 -21.41
CA GLU A 138 -27.75 13.75 -21.08
C GLU A 138 -29.11 14.05 -21.71
N ALA A 139 -29.33 13.66 -22.98
CA ALA A 139 -30.61 13.79 -23.65
C ALA A 139 -31.73 12.98 -22.95
N LEU A 140 -31.36 11.93 -22.22
CA LEU A 140 -32.24 11.13 -21.37
C LEU A 140 -32.45 11.72 -19.97
N GLY A 141 -31.85 12.87 -19.67
CA GLY A 141 -31.97 13.58 -18.41
C GLY A 141 -31.10 13.03 -17.28
N LEU A 142 -30.17 12.11 -17.57
CA LEU A 142 -29.24 11.56 -16.58
C LEU A 142 -28.17 12.60 -16.23
N LYS A 143 -27.80 12.68 -14.95
CA LYS A 143 -26.72 13.55 -14.48
C LYS A 143 -25.39 12.82 -14.65
N VAL A 144 -24.46 13.40 -15.39
CA VAL A 144 -23.16 12.78 -15.68
C VAL A 144 -22.03 13.76 -15.39
N ILE A 145 -21.10 13.39 -14.50
CA ILE A 145 -19.85 14.11 -14.25
C ILE A 145 -18.73 13.38 -14.98
N VAL A 146 -17.89 14.13 -15.70
CA VAL A 146 -16.67 13.61 -16.35
C VAL A 146 -15.43 14.10 -15.62
N LEU A 147 -14.58 13.16 -15.23
CA LEU A 147 -13.24 13.39 -14.69
C LEU A 147 -12.20 13.23 -15.81
N LYS A 148 -11.25 14.13 -15.92
CA LYS A 148 -10.11 14.08 -16.86
C LYS A 148 -8.84 14.55 -16.14
N PRO A 149 -8.42 13.84 -15.07
CA PRO A 149 -7.20 14.20 -14.39
C PRO A 149 -6.02 13.96 -15.33
N SER A 150 -5.09 14.91 -15.40
CA SER A 150 -3.80 14.75 -16.07
C SER A 150 -2.64 14.82 -15.09
N SER A 151 -2.84 15.46 -13.94
CA SER A 151 -1.86 15.62 -12.86
C SER A 151 -2.38 15.10 -11.52
N ILE A 152 -1.51 14.99 -10.53
CA ILE A 152 -1.87 14.69 -9.14
C ILE A 152 -2.78 15.79 -8.59
N GLU A 153 -2.55 17.05 -8.95
CA GLU A 153 -3.40 18.17 -8.56
C GLU A 153 -4.81 18.05 -9.12
N ASP A 154 -4.97 17.57 -10.35
CA ASP A 154 -6.28 17.30 -10.93
C ASP A 154 -6.97 16.15 -10.19
N VAL A 155 -6.25 15.06 -9.86
CA VAL A 155 -6.81 13.97 -9.03
C VAL A 155 -7.32 14.48 -7.69
N LEU A 156 -6.60 15.39 -7.03
CA LEU A 156 -7.07 15.99 -5.78
C LEU A 156 -8.30 16.88 -6.00
N SER A 157 -8.40 17.55 -7.15
CA SER A 157 -9.55 18.36 -7.54
C SER A 157 -10.76 17.49 -7.85
N ASP A 158 -10.58 16.34 -8.51
CA ASP A 158 -11.61 15.33 -8.76
C ASP A 158 -12.20 14.78 -7.45
N ILE A 159 -11.36 14.54 -6.44
CA ILE A 159 -11.83 14.11 -5.12
C ILE A 159 -12.73 15.19 -4.50
N GLU A 160 -12.38 16.48 -4.62
CA GLU A 160 -13.22 17.57 -4.13
C GLU A 160 -14.53 17.68 -4.92
N LEU A 161 -14.45 17.64 -6.26
CA LEU A 161 -15.57 17.66 -7.18
C LEU A 161 -16.59 16.56 -6.87
N VAL A 162 -16.12 15.31 -6.77
CA VAL A 162 -16.98 14.18 -6.42
C VAL A 162 -17.52 14.34 -5.00
N GLY A 163 -16.70 14.77 -4.04
CA GLY A 163 -17.11 15.07 -2.68
C GLY A 163 -18.26 16.08 -2.59
N GLU A 164 -18.20 17.17 -3.36
CA GLU A 164 -19.29 18.14 -3.46
C GLU A 164 -20.55 17.51 -4.07
N ALA A 165 -20.40 16.80 -5.18
CA ALA A 165 -21.52 16.19 -5.92
C ALA A 165 -22.29 15.14 -5.11
N ILE A 166 -21.60 14.37 -4.26
CA ILE A 166 -22.22 13.26 -3.50
C ILE A 166 -22.59 13.62 -2.05
N GLY A 167 -22.34 14.86 -1.63
CA GLY A 167 -22.62 15.33 -0.28
C GLY A 167 -21.64 14.85 0.78
N ARG A 168 -20.35 14.78 0.42
CA ARG A 168 -19.21 14.32 1.24
C ARG A 168 -18.03 15.29 1.18
N ARG A 169 -18.32 16.60 1.14
CA ARG A 169 -17.27 17.65 1.03
C ARG A 169 -16.28 17.60 2.20
N SER A 170 -16.77 17.42 3.44
CA SER A 170 -15.91 17.34 4.62
C SER A 170 -14.91 16.19 4.54
N GLU A 171 -15.38 15.02 4.11
CA GLU A 171 -14.62 13.79 3.93
C GLU A 171 -13.60 13.96 2.80
N ALA A 172 -14.00 14.61 1.69
CA ALA A 172 -13.11 14.93 0.59
C ALA A 172 -11.96 15.85 1.04
N LEU A 173 -12.27 16.93 1.76
CA LEU A 173 -11.23 17.84 2.28
C LEU A 173 -10.30 17.14 3.27
N ALA A 174 -10.82 16.28 4.14
CA ALA A 174 -10.00 15.50 5.06
C ALA A 174 -9.07 14.53 4.32
N LEU A 175 -9.59 13.82 3.31
CA LEU A 175 -8.82 12.93 2.46
C LEU A 175 -7.72 13.69 1.70
N ILE A 176 -8.07 14.79 1.02
CA ILE A 176 -7.12 15.63 0.28
C ILE A 176 -6.00 16.14 1.19
N ASN A 177 -6.33 16.59 2.40
CA ASN A 177 -5.33 17.05 3.37
C ASN A 177 -4.37 15.92 3.79
N ASN A 178 -4.89 14.72 4.03
CA ASN A 178 -4.06 13.55 4.32
C ASN A 178 -3.13 13.20 3.15
N LEU A 179 -3.65 13.14 1.92
CA LEU A 179 -2.88 12.85 0.72
C LEU A 179 -1.78 13.90 0.48
N LYS A 180 -2.09 15.19 0.61
CA LYS A 180 -1.11 16.29 0.52
C LYS A 180 -0.02 16.18 1.57
N ALA A 181 -0.36 15.81 2.82
CA ALA A 181 0.62 15.63 3.88
C ALA A 181 1.60 14.48 3.58
N ARG A 182 1.09 13.35 3.08
CA ARG A 182 1.90 12.19 2.67
C ARG A 182 2.83 12.52 1.50
N ILE A 183 2.32 13.19 0.46
CA ILE A 183 3.12 13.66 -0.68
C ILE A 183 4.25 14.58 -0.19
N LYS A 184 3.92 15.56 0.65
CA LYS A 184 4.90 16.50 1.20
C LYS A 184 5.98 15.79 2.02
N ALA A 185 5.62 14.78 2.81
CA ALA A 185 6.57 14.01 3.61
C ALA A 185 7.59 13.24 2.73
N VAL A 186 7.19 12.78 1.55
CA VAL A 186 8.11 12.19 0.56
C VAL A 186 9.00 13.27 -0.04
N GLU A 187 8.42 14.37 -0.53
CA GLU A 187 9.15 15.48 -1.16
C GLU A 187 10.21 16.08 -0.22
N GLU A 188 9.88 16.28 1.06
CA GLU A 188 10.82 16.81 2.06
C GLU A 188 12.03 15.91 2.29
N LYS A 189 11.82 14.59 2.29
CA LYS A 189 12.89 13.61 2.45
C LYS A 189 13.82 13.57 1.25
N VAL A 190 13.28 13.67 0.03
CA VAL A 190 14.09 13.61 -1.20
C VAL A 190 14.66 14.96 -1.62
N LYS A 191 14.24 16.08 -1.01
CA LYS A 191 14.69 17.43 -1.38
C LYS A 191 16.22 17.60 -1.37
N GLY A 192 16.92 16.88 -0.48
CA GLY A 192 18.38 16.95 -0.30
C GLY A 192 19.19 15.94 -1.10
N VAL A 193 18.56 15.09 -1.93
CA VAL A 193 19.29 14.05 -2.67
C VAL A 193 20.23 14.67 -3.70
N THR A 194 21.49 14.23 -3.70
CA THR A 194 22.50 14.69 -4.66
C THR A 194 22.45 13.93 -5.98
N TYR A 195 21.95 12.70 -5.94
CA TYR A 195 21.77 11.84 -7.10
C TYR A 195 20.28 11.63 -7.33
N LYS A 196 19.82 11.83 -8.57
CA LYS A 196 18.45 11.54 -8.99
C LYS A 196 18.50 10.49 -10.09
N PRO A 197 18.03 9.25 -9.86
CA PRO A 197 18.09 8.20 -10.87
C PRO A 197 17.23 8.54 -12.09
N LYS A 198 17.71 8.19 -13.28
CA LYS A 198 16.89 8.21 -14.50
C LYS A 198 15.91 7.04 -14.48
N VAL A 199 14.63 7.32 -14.54
CA VAL A 199 13.55 6.34 -14.39
C VAL A 199 12.78 6.20 -15.69
N TYR A 200 12.65 4.96 -16.16
CA TYR A 200 11.69 4.59 -17.20
C TYR A 200 10.55 3.79 -16.57
N MET A 201 9.32 4.25 -16.74
CA MET A 201 8.12 3.58 -16.20
C MET A 201 7.24 3.08 -17.35
N GLU A 202 7.15 1.76 -17.52
CA GLU A 202 6.45 1.12 -18.62
C GLU A 202 5.03 0.73 -18.20
N THR A 203 4.04 1.22 -18.96
CA THR A 203 2.61 1.06 -18.67
C THR A 203 1.93 0.03 -19.58
N TRP A 204 2.50 -0.25 -20.74
CA TRP A 204 1.99 -1.20 -21.74
C TRP A 204 3.14 -1.70 -22.60
N TYR A 205 3.05 -2.94 -23.09
CA TYR A 205 3.92 -3.49 -24.13
C TYR A 205 3.24 -4.70 -24.79
N PRO A 206 3.33 -4.91 -26.12
CA PRO A 206 4.01 -4.10 -27.15
C PRO A 206 3.06 -3.14 -27.92
N PRO A 207 3.58 -2.05 -28.54
CA PRO A 207 4.89 -1.41 -28.28
C PRO A 207 4.93 -0.73 -26.90
N PRO A 208 6.11 -0.33 -26.39
CA PRO A 208 6.23 0.26 -25.06
C PRO A 208 5.48 1.59 -24.95
N TRP A 209 4.62 1.71 -23.92
CA TRP A 209 4.03 2.99 -23.52
C TRP A 209 4.59 3.46 -22.18
N THR A 210 4.72 4.78 -22.04
CA THR A 210 5.24 5.44 -20.85
C THR A 210 4.61 6.81 -20.65
N PHE A 211 4.88 7.38 -19.47
CA PHE A 211 4.41 8.70 -19.07
C PHE A 211 5.37 9.78 -19.57
N GLY A 212 4.85 10.76 -20.31
CA GLY A 212 5.54 11.99 -20.71
C GLY A 212 5.27 13.15 -19.75
N PRO A 213 5.78 14.36 -20.05
CA PRO A 213 5.63 15.52 -19.16
C PRO A 213 4.18 15.91 -18.95
N GLY A 214 3.91 16.55 -17.81
CA GLY A 214 2.57 17.00 -17.43
C GLY A 214 1.58 15.88 -17.07
N THR A 215 2.03 14.63 -16.99
CA THR A 215 1.24 13.51 -16.47
C THR A 215 1.48 13.29 -14.98
N TRP A 216 0.51 12.69 -14.28
CA TRP A 216 0.70 12.24 -12.91
C TRP A 216 1.85 11.24 -12.80
N GLY A 217 2.03 10.34 -13.77
CA GLY A 217 3.15 9.38 -13.76
C GLY A 217 4.52 10.06 -13.84
N HIS A 218 4.65 11.13 -14.62
CA HIS A 218 5.84 11.97 -14.61
C HIS A 218 6.02 12.67 -13.25
N GLN A 219 4.96 13.26 -12.69
CA GLN A 219 5.03 13.91 -11.38
C GLN A 219 5.37 12.93 -10.25
N LEU A 220 4.87 11.69 -10.29
CA LEU A 220 5.23 10.65 -9.33
C LEU A 220 6.74 10.41 -9.33
N ILE A 221 7.36 10.31 -10.51
CA ILE A 221 8.82 10.15 -10.64
C ILE A 221 9.56 11.35 -10.03
N GLU A 222 9.17 12.57 -10.39
CA GLU A 222 9.86 13.78 -9.92
C GLU A 222 9.70 13.98 -8.41
N LYS A 223 8.49 13.81 -7.89
CA LYS A 223 8.18 13.92 -6.45
C LYS A 223 8.86 12.82 -5.64
N ALA A 224 9.10 11.66 -6.23
CA ALA A 224 9.90 10.58 -5.64
C ALA A 224 11.41 10.83 -5.71
N GLY A 225 11.88 11.95 -6.29
CA GLY A 225 13.30 12.28 -6.38
C GLY A 225 14.02 11.72 -7.63
N GLY A 226 13.28 11.16 -8.58
CA GLY A 226 13.81 10.69 -9.86
C GLY A 226 13.83 11.74 -10.96
N VAL A 227 14.36 11.34 -12.12
CA VAL A 227 14.24 12.05 -13.39
C VAL A 227 13.53 11.12 -14.37
N ASN A 228 12.37 11.54 -14.89
CA ASN A 228 11.69 10.78 -15.94
C ASN A 228 12.55 10.80 -17.21
N VAL A 229 12.96 9.64 -17.73
CA VAL A 229 13.77 9.60 -18.96
C VAL A 229 13.06 10.26 -20.13
N PHE A 230 11.73 10.31 -20.14
CA PHE A 230 10.87 10.95 -21.15
C PHE A 230 10.28 12.29 -20.71
N GLY A 231 10.84 12.93 -19.67
CA GLY A 231 10.35 14.21 -19.16
C GLY A 231 10.46 15.38 -20.15
N ASP A 232 11.24 15.25 -21.22
CA ASP A 232 11.41 16.24 -22.28
C ASP A 232 10.58 15.95 -23.55
N ALA A 233 9.76 14.89 -23.52
CA ALA A 233 8.92 14.51 -24.66
C ALA A 233 7.87 15.60 -24.99
N LYS A 234 7.37 15.60 -26.23
CA LYS A 234 6.37 16.60 -26.66
C LYS A 234 4.93 16.21 -26.34
N THR A 235 4.70 14.98 -25.91
CA THR A 235 3.37 14.42 -25.67
C THR A 235 3.27 13.85 -24.26
N GLN A 236 2.10 13.96 -23.66
CA GLN A 236 1.83 13.46 -22.31
C GLN A 236 1.81 11.94 -22.25
N TRP A 237 1.23 11.29 -23.26
CA TRP A 237 1.17 9.82 -23.37
C TRP A 237 2.07 9.40 -24.52
N LEU A 238 3.13 8.66 -24.21
CA LEU A 238 4.17 8.35 -25.18
C LEU A 238 4.19 6.87 -25.49
N GLN A 239 4.03 6.56 -26.77
CA GLN A 239 4.45 5.29 -27.34
C GLN A 239 5.93 5.42 -27.71
N ALA A 240 6.81 4.89 -26.87
CA ALA A 240 8.25 4.94 -27.10
C ALA A 240 8.68 3.82 -28.06
N SER A 241 9.79 4.01 -28.79
CA SER A 241 10.45 2.91 -29.49
C SER A 241 11.43 2.21 -28.55
N ASP A 242 11.67 0.92 -28.77
CA ASP A 242 12.69 0.17 -28.02
C ASP A 242 14.07 0.84 -28.14
N GLU A 243 14.43 1.31 -29.33
CA GLU A 243 15.70 2.01 -29.58
C GLU A 243 15.81 3.32 -28.78
N GLU A 244 14.71 4.05 -28.63
CA GLU A 244 14.69 5.29 -27.86
C GLU A 244 14.88 5.01 -26.36
N VAL A 245 14.23 3.98 -25.83
CA VAL A 245 14.43 3.55 -24.43
C VAL A 245 15.88 3.12 -24.21
N ILE A 246 16.46 2.34 -25.13
CA ILE A 246 17.86 1.91 -25.08
C ILE A 246 18.80 3.12 -25.10
N ALA A 247 18.59 4.07 -26.01
CA ALA A 247 19.43 5.26 -26.15
C ALA A 247 19.37 6.17 -24.92
N ARG A 248 18.21 6.27 -24.26
CA ARG A 248 18.04 7.07 -23.03
C ARG A 248 18.68 6.41 -21.79
N ASP A 249 18.95 5.11 -21.85
CA ASP A 249 19.71 4.31 -20.87
C ASP A 249 19.27 4.59 -19.41
N PRO A 250 18.04 4.22 -19.01
CA PRO A 250 17.54 4.45 -17.66
C PRO A 250 18.40 3.75 -16.60
N ASP A 251 18.50 4.37 -15.43
CA ASP A 251 19.16 3.77 -14.26
C ASP A 251 18.28 2.74 -13.57
N ILE A 252 16.95 2.97 -13.60
CA ILE A 252 15.89 2.16 -13.00
C ILE A 252 14.75 2.00 -13.99
N ILE A 253 14.20 0.78 -14.11
CA ILE A 253 12.99 0.49 -14.86
C ILE A 253 11.88 0.09 -13.90
N ILE A 254 10.71 0.72 -14.02
CA ILE A 254 9.49 0.37 -13.30
C ILE A 254 8.53 -0.29 -14.29
N SER A 255 8.24 -1.57 -14.08
CA SER A 255 7.26 -2.35 -14.85
C SER A 255 5.93 -2.34 -14.10
N LEU A 256 4.91 -1.69 -14.66
CA LEU A 256 3.58 -1.65 -14.08
C LEU A 256 2.83 -2.93 -14.46
N ARG A 257 2.74 -3.90 -13.56
CA ARG A 257 2.12 -5.19 -13.83
C ARG A 257 0.64 -5.22 -13.42
N GLY A 258 -0.20 -5.63 -14.35
CA GLY A 258 -1.61 -5.97 -14.16
C GLY A 258 -2.31 -6.34 -15.48
N ALA A 259 -3.53 -5.87 -15.67
CA ALA A 259 -4.34 -6.14 -16.85
C ALA A 259 -3.75 -5.54 -18.14
N MET A 260 -3.02 -4.43 -18.05
CA MET A 260 -2.51 -3.69 -19.20
C MET A 260 -1.09 -4.13 -19.59
N HIS A 261 -0.35 -4.70 -18.65
CA HIS A 261 1.03 -5.08 -18.86
C HIS A 261 1.45 -6.20 -17.89
N ASN A 262 2.26 -7.16 -18.35
CA ASN A 262 2.58 -8.35 -17.55
C ASN A 262 4.04 -8.77 -17.64
N ALA A 263 4.95 -7.85 -18.01
CA ALA A 263 6.36 -8.18 -18.19
C ALA A 263 7.08 -8.39 -16.85
N THR A 264 7.89 -9.44 -16.82
CA THR A 264 8.83 -9.80 -15.77
C THR A 264 10.23 -9.28 -16.09
N LEU A 265 11.15 -9.30 -15.12
CA LEU A 265 12.56 -8.98 -15.33
C LEU A 265 13.18 -9.80 -16.48
N GLU A 266 12.86 -11.09 -16.58
CA GLU A 266 13.40 -11.96 -17.63
C GLU A 266 12.88 -11.56 -19.01
N ASP A 267 11.63 -11.08 -19.11
CA ASP A 267 11.10 -10.55 -20.37
C ASP A 267 11.89 -9.33 -20.83
N PHE A 268 12.25 -8.42 -19.92
CA PHE A 268 13.10 -7.26 -20.24
C PHE A 268 14.51 -7.66 -20.69
N LYS A 269 15.12 -8.69 -20.09
CA LYS A 269 16.42 -9.22 -20.53
C LYS A 269 16.36 -9.89 -21.89
N ALA A 270 15.22 -10.51 -22.23
CA ALA A 270 15.01 -11.20 -23.49
C ALA A 270 14.71 -10.24 -24.66
N ARG A 271 14.36 -8.97 -24.40
CA ARG A 271 14.09 -7.98 -25.46
C ARG A 271 15.35 -7.69 -26.28
N PRO A 272 15.27 -7.70 -27.62
CA PRO A 272 16.40 -7.37 -28.49
C PRO A 272 17.03 -6.02 -28.12
N GLY A 273 18.34 -6.00 -27.86
CA GLY A 273 19.10 -4.79 -27.54
C GLY A 273 18.98 -4.28 -26.10
N TRP A 274 17.97 -4.69 -25.33
CA TRP A 274 17.75 -4.20 -23.96
C TRP A 274 18.81 -4.67 -22.97
N SER A 275 19.58 -5.72 -23.29
CA SER A 275 20.76 -6.12 -22.51
C SER A 275 21.87 -5.05 -22.46
N GLN A 276 21.78 -4.00 -23.28
CA GLN A 276 22.67 -2.84 -23.23
C GLN A 276 22.28 -1.80 -22.17
N ILE A 277 21.03 -1.81 -21.70
CA ILE A 277 20.52 -0.86 -20.71
C ILE A 277 21.11 -1.19 -19.33
N LYS A 278 21.68 -0.20 -18.64
CA LYS A 278 22.28 -0.40 -17.31
C LYS A 278 21.32 -0.97 -16.28
N ALA A 279 20.07 -0.50 -16.27
CA ALA A 279 19.04 -1.03 -15.38
C ALA A 279 18.84 -2.55 -15.56
N VAL A 280 18.77 -3.02 -16.82
CA VAL A 280 18.59 -4.44 -17.14
C VAL A 280 19.81 -5.26 -16.73
N GLN A 281 21.03 -4.76 -17.01
CA GLN A 281 22.28 -5.42 -16.63
C GLN A 281 22.44 -5.59 -15.12
N ARG A 282 22.04 -4.57 -14.35
CA ARG A 282 22.14 -4.55 -12.88
C ARG A 282 20.95 -5.23 -12.19
N GLY A 283 19.91 -5.60 -12.94
CA GLY A 283 18.67 -6.14 -12.37
C GLY A 283 17.82 -5.08 -11.65
N GLU A 284 18.02 -3.79 -11.95
CA GLU A 284 17.26 -2.65 -11.42
C GLU A 284 15.93 -2.47 -12.19
N VAL A 285 15.21 -3.58 -12.36
CA VAL A 285 13.87 -3.64 -12.97
C VAL A 285 12.88 -4.06 -11.88
N TYR A 286 12.00 -3.15 -11.51
CA TYR A 286 11.05 -3.34 -10.42
C TYR A 286 9.65 -3.55 -10.98
N VAL A 287 9.06 -4.69 -10.66
CA VAL A 287 7.68 -5.01 -11.03
C VAL A 287 6.77 -4.57 -9.89
N VAL A 288 5.85 -3.65 -10.16
CA VAL A 288 4.90 -3.06 -9.20
C VAL A 288 3.47 -3.27 -9.68
N ASP A 289 2.50 -3.15 -8.77
CA ASP A 289 1.08 -3.21 -9.12
C ASP A 289 0.67 -2.00 -9.97
N GLU A 290 0.24 -2.22 -11.21
CA GLU A 290 -0.16 -1.13 -12.12
C GLU A 290 -1.26 -0.25 -11.52
N ASN A 291 -2.15 -0.83 -10.70
CA ASN A 291 -3.33 -0.13 -10.18
C ASN A 291 -2.97 1.06 -9.29
N LEU A 292 -1.76 1.09 -8.73
CA LEU A 292 -1.25 2.20 -7.92
C LEU A 292 -0.70 3.36 -8.76
N PHE A 293 -0.61 3.19 -10.09
CA PHE A 293 0.05 4.13 -10.99
C PHE A 293 -0.82 4.52 -12.19
N VAL A 294 -1.67 3.63 -12.69
CA VAL A 294 -2.50 3.87 -13.90
C VAL A 294 -3.94 4.27 -13.59
N ARG A 295 -4.33 4.26 -12.32
CA ARG A 295 -5.66 4.69 -11.87
C ARG A 295 -5.54 6.03 -11.17
N PRO A 296 -5.96 7.13 -11.82
CA PRO A 296 -5.81 8.48 -11.26
C PRO A 296 -6.82 8.72 -10.14
N GLY A 297 -6.52 8.16 -8.97
CA GLY A 297 -7.35 8.22 -7.77
C GLY A 297 -6.49 8.28 -6.49
N PRO A 298 -7.11 8.14 -5.30
CA PRO A 298 -6.41 8.34 -4.02
C PRO A 298 -5.13 7.50 -3.84
N ARG A 299 -5.09 6.29 -4.42
CA ARG A 299 -3.98 5.34 -4.28
C ARG A 299 -2.71 5.70 -5.07
N LEU A 300 -2.74 6.75 -5.90
CA LEU A 300 -1.50 7.27 -6.51
C LEU A 300 -0.44 7.66 -5.47
N VAL A 301 -0.86 8.09 -4.27
CA VAL A 301 0.06 8.44 -3.18
C VAL A 301 0.75 7.19 -2.61
N ASP A 302 0.09 6.03 -2.62
CA ASP A 302 0.75 4.76 -2.27
C ASP A 302 1.82 4.41 -3.32
N GLY A 303 1.53 4.64 -4.61
CA GLY A 303 2.48 4.51 -5.71
C GLY A 303 3.70 5.44 -5.56
N LEU A 304 3.49 6.68 -5.13
CA LEU A 304 4.56 7.65 -4.84
C LEU A 304 5.52 7.14 -3.77
N GLU A 305 4.98 6.62 -2.66
CA GLU A 305 5.77 6.11 -1.54
C GLU A 305 6.59 4.87 -1.93
N ILE A 306 6.00 3.97 -2.73
CA ILE A 306 6.73 2.82 -3.30
C ILE A 306 7.86 3.29 -4.20
N LEU A 307 7.58 4.25 -5.09
CA LEU A 307 8.56 4.77 -6.02
C LEU A 307 9.72 5.44 -5.27
N ALA A 308 9.45 6.30 -4.29
CA ALA A 308 10.48 6.92 -3.46
C ALA A 308 11.38 5.89 -2.76
N GLY A 309 10.79 4.79 -2.30
CA GLY A 309 11.52 3.64 -1.78
C GLY A 309 12.52 3.05 -2.78
N ILE A 310 12.05 2.80 -4.01
CA ILE A 310 12.86 2.20 -5.08
C ILE A 310 13.99 3.14 -5.50
N LEU A 311 13.69 4.43 -5.62
CA LEU A 311 14.64 5.43 -6.13
C LEU A 311 15.69 5.83 -5.10
N HIS A 312 15.31 5.87 -3.81
CA HIS A 312 16.16 6.32 -2.71
C HIS A 312 16.17 5.32 -1.53
N PRO A 313 16.66 4.09 -1.73
CA PRO A 313 16.69 3.07 -0.70
C PRO A 313 17.60 3.42 0.49
N GLU A 314 18.51 4.37 0.33
CA GLU A 314 19.34 4.94 1.39
C GLU A 314 18.55 5.84 2.35
N ILE A 315 17.41 6.39 1.92
CA ILE A 315 16.52 7.24 2.71
C ILE A 315 15.34 6.43 3.26
N PHE A 316 14.73 5.61 2.41
CA PHE A 316 13.48 4.91 2.69
C PHE A 316 13.65 3.41 2.98
N GLY A 317 14.87 2.89 2.91
CA GLY A 317 15.16 1.45 2.99
C GLY A 317 15.03 0.77 1.62
N ARG A 318 15.87 -0.26 1.37
CA ARG A 318 15.80 -1.07 0.13
C ARG A 318 14.42 -1.66 -0.05
N VAL A 319 13.92 -1.73 -1.28
CA VAL A 319 12.61 -2.31 -1.59
C VAL A 319 12.75 -3.71 -2.14
N LYS A 320 12.12 -4.70 -1.51
CA LYS A 320 11.77 -5.98 -2.13
C LYS A 320 10.26 -6.00 -2.26
N ILE A 321 9.72 -6.07 -3.46
CA ILE A 321 8.28 -6.18 -3.70
C ILE A 321 7.98 -7.64 -4.02
N ALA A 322 7.24 -8.30 -3.13
CA ALA A 322 6.62 -9.59 -3.39
C ALA A 322 5.11 -9.44 -3.18
N SER A 323 4.35 -9.48 -4.27
CA SER A 323 2.89 -9.52 -4.25
C SER A 323 2.40 -10.96 -4.34
N VAL A 324 1.48 -11.37 -3.46
CA VAL A 324 0.79 -12.66 -3.57
C VAL A 324 -0.71 -12.42 -3.57
N ASP A 325 -1.38 -12.95 -4.59
CA ASP A 325 -2.83 -12.98 -4.66
C ASP A 325 -3.36 -14.13 -3.80
N VAL A 326 -4.14 -13.82 -2.76
CA VAL A 326 -4.73 -14.84 -1.89
C VAL A 326 -6.12 -15.22 -2.39
N ASN A 327 -6.27 -16.49 -2.82
CA ASN A 327 -7.55 -17.06 -3.20
C ASN A 327 -8.31 -17.57 -1.96
N VAL A 328 -9.37 -16.88 -1.58
CA VAL A 328 -10.20 -17.22 -0.41
C VAL A 328 -11.13 -18.42 -0.58
N ASN A 329 -11.36 -18.93 -1.80
CA ASN A 329 -12.18 -20.14 -1.96
C ASN A 329 -11.49 -21.40 -1.40
N ALA A 330 -10.18 -21.32 -1.11
CA ALA A 330 -9.42 -22.35 -0.38
C ALA A 330 -9.59 -22.28 1.16
N VAL A 331 -10.25 -21.25 1.71
CA VAL A 331 -10.33 -20.97 3.16
C VAL A 331 -11.23 -21.94 3.93
N ARG A 332 -12.14 -22.67 3.25
CA ARG A 332 -12.95 -23.73 3.90
C ARG A 332 -12.11 -24.91 4.44
N GLY A 333 -10.83 -25.00 4.09
CA GLY A 333 -9.91 -26.03 4.61
C GLY A 333 -8.99 -25.59 5.74
N GLY A 334 -9.09 -24.34 6.23
CA GLY A 334 -8.09 -23.76 7.12
C GLY A 334 -6.83 -23.37 6.34
N LEU A 335 -6.72 -22.11 5.93
CA LEU A 335 -5.58 -21.63 5.14
C LEU A 335 -4.43 -21.19 6.07
N ALA A 336 -3.24 -21.77 5.86
CA ALA A 336 -1.96 -21.16 6.22
C ALA A 336 -1.19 -20.95 4.91
N GLN A 337 -0.94 -19.69 4.53
CA GLN A 337 -0.09 -19.38 3.38
C GLN A 337 1.16 -18.65 3.86
N THR A 338 2.33 -19.23 3.60
CA THR A 338 3.62 -18.69 3.99
C THR A 338 4.15 -17.80 2.87
N LEU A 339 4.31 -16.50 3.15
CA LEU A 339 5.04 -15.59 2.26
C LEU A 339 6.53 -15.84 2.49
N SER A 340 7.15 -16.61 1.59
CA SER A 340 8.60 -16.84 1.60
C SER A 340 9.26 -16.01 0.49
N SER A 341 10.26 -15.22 0.86
CA SER A 341 11.29 -14.80 -0.11
C SER A 341 12.41 -15.84 -0.03
N ALA A 342 12.96 -16.26 -1.17
CA ALA A 342 13.93 -17.36 -1.26
C ALA A 342 15.28 -17.12 -0.56
N ALA A 343 15.41 -16.08 0.28
CA ALA A 343 16.53 -15.89 1.18
C ALA A 343 16.13 -15.09 2.44
N GLU A 344 16.16 -15.78 3.59
CA GLU A 344 16.46 -15.30 4.96
C GLU A 344 15.36 -15.01 6.01
N VAL A 345 15.65 -15.54 7.22
CA VAL A 345 15.17 -15.37 8.62
C VAL A 345 13.67 -15.37 8.95
N PHE A 346 12.76 -14.86 8.11
CA PHE A 346 11.34 -14.67 8.49
C PHE A 346 10.34 -15.31 7.53
N ASN A 347 9.25 -15.83 8.11
CA ASN A 347 8.09 -16.31 7.37
C ASN A 347 6.83 -15.65 7.96
N PHE A 348 6.09 -14.90 7.13
CA PHE A 348 4.79 -14.35 7.49
C PHE A 348 3.69 -15.32 7.08
N THR A 349 2.86 -15.71 8.05
CA THR A 349 1.60 -16.43 7.84
C THR A 349 0.46 -15.52 8.26
N LEU A 350 -0.46 -15.27 7.35
CA LEU A 350 -1.64 -14.45 7.61
C LEU A 350 -2.83 -15.38 7.89
N LEU A 351 -3.37 -15.29 9.11
CA LEU A 351 -4.61 -15.96 9.49
C LEU A 351 -5.71 -14.92 9.69
N LEU A 352 -6.83 -15.06 8.99
CA LEU A 352 -8.03 -14.28 9.32
C LEU A 352 -8.67 -14.87 10.57
N MET A 353 -8.82 -14.06 11.60
CA MET A 353 -9.55 -14.45 12.80
C MET A 353 -10.94 -13.83 12.75
N GLU A 354 -11.93 -14.68 12.45
CA GLU A 354 -13.36 -14.41 12.47
C GLU A 354 -13.85 -13.27 11.54
N THR A 355 -14.70 -13.64 10.59
CA THR A 355 -15.60 -12.68 9.97
C THR A 355 -17.02 -13.26 10.01
N ASN A 356 -18.01 -12.45 10.41
CA ASN A 356 -19.41 -12.70 10.07
C ASN A 356 -19.69 -12.34 8.59
N ALA A 357 -18.65 -12.24 7.76
CA ALA A 357 -18.76 -11.80 6.38
C ALA A 357 -19.26 -12.97 5.53
N ALA A 358 -20.52 -12.91 5.13
CA ALA A 358 -21.16 -13.90 4.27
C ALA A 358 -20.61 -13.93 2.82
N ASN A 359 -19.51 -13.22 2.52
CA ASN A 359 -19.04 -12.92 1.16
C ASN A 359 -17.55 -13.20 0.95
N ASN A 360 -17.20 -13.57 -0.28
CA ASN A 360 -15.83 -13.72 -0.78
C ASN A 360 -15.04 -12.41 -0.59
N PHE A 361 -13.85 -12.45 0.04
CA PHE A 361 -12.96 -11.31 0.21
C PHE A 361 -11.59 -11.58 -0.43
N ALA A 362 -10.91 -10.59 -1.01
CA ALA A 362 -9.54 -10.77 -1.47
C ALA A 362 -8.58 -10.16 -0.44
N LEU A 363 -7.61 -10.96 0.03
CA LEU A 363 -6.50 -10.48 0.87
C LEU A 363 -5.29 -10.29 -0.04
N LYS A 364 -4.77 -9.06 -0.20
CA LYS A 364 -3.55 -8.80 -0.96
C LYS A 364 -2.45 -8.33 -0.02
N ALA A 365 -1.65 -9.27 0.45
CA ALA A 365 -0.49 -8.94 1.25
C ALA A 365 0.73 -8.73 0.35
N THR A 366 1.40 -7.61 0.55
CA THR A 366 2.66 -7.32 -0.14
C THR A 366 3.76 -7.29 0.91
N VAL A 367 4.75 -8.16 0.78
CA VAL A 367 6.00 -7.98 1.54
C VAL A 367 6.75 -6.88 0.81
N THR A 368 6.93 -5.75 1.49
CA THR A 368 7.65 -4.60 0.96
C THR A 368 8.79 -4.29 1.89
N ARG A 369 10.03 -4.26 1.41
CA ARG A 369 11.12 -3.72 2.24
C ARG A 369 11.10 -2.17 2.33
N VAL A 370 10.05 -1.52 1.83
CA VAL A 370 9.82 -0.07 2.00
C VAL A 370 9.07 0.18 3.30
N GLY A 371 9.62 1.05 4.13
CA GLY A 371 8.94 1.56 5.29
C GLY A 371 9.78 2.64 5.99
N PRO A 372 9.17 3.47 6.83
CA PRO A 372 9.89 4.48 7.59
C PRO A 372 11.07 3.88 8.38
N SER A 373 12.17 4.64 8.52
CA SER A 373 13.34 4.20 9.28
C SER A 373 12.96 3.80 10.72
N PRO A 374 13.58 2.76 11.31
CA PRO A 374 13.28 2.37 12.68
C PRO A 374 13.62 3.51 13.67
N PRO A 375 12.94 3.60 14.83
CA PRO A 375 13.26 4.58 15.86
C PRO A 375 14.72 4.47 16.33
N GLN A 376 15.29 5.59 16.77
CA GLN A 376 16.65 5.62 17.29
C GLN A 376 16.87 4.56 18.40
N GLY A 377 17.92 3.76 18.26
CA GLY A 377 18.26 2.70 19.21
C GLY A 377 17.55 1.36 18.99
N LEU A 378 16.71 1.24 17.95
CA LEU A 378 16.14 -0.02 17.49
C LEU A 378 16.78 -0.47 16.18
N LYS A 379 16.89 -1.78 16.01
CA LYS A 379 17.36 -2.44 14.80
C LYS A 379 16.27 -3.35 14.26
N MET A 380 16.00 -3.23 12.96
CA MET A 380 15.02 -4.04 12.26
C MET A 380 15.55 -5.45 12.01
N ILE A 381 14.69 -6.44 12.19
CA ILE A 381 14.97 -7.84 11.95
C ILE A 381 14.01 -8.29 10.83
N GLY A 382 14.44 -8.17 9.57
CA GLY A 382 13.65 -8.56 8.39
C GLY A 382 13.12 -7.42 7.52
N ASP A 383 12.18 -7.75 6.62
CA ASP A 383 11.50 -6.82 5.70
C ASP A 383 10.17 -6.33 6.32
N TYR A 384 9.61 -5.22 5.80
CA TYR A 384 8.26 -4.80 6.21
C TYR A 384 7.20 -5.66 5.53
N LEU A 385 6.15 -5.96 6.26
CA LEU A 385 4.94 -6.51 5.68
C LEU A 385 3.96 -5.35 5.53
N ASN A 386 3.64 -4.96 4.30
CA ASN A 386 2.52 -4.09 4.02
C ASN A 386 1.30 -4.97 3.73
N VAL A 387 0.45 -5.13 4.74
CA VAL A 387 -0.78 -5.89 4.57
C VAL A 387 -1.87 -4.93 4.10
N HIS A 388 -2.19 -4.99 2.82
CA HIS A 388 -3.36 -4.30 2.30
C HIS A 388 -4.55 -5.25 2.35
N THR A 389 -5.54 -4.91 3.16
CA THR A 389 -6.80 -5.65 3.19
C THR A 389 -7.91 -4.81 2.63
N SER A 390 -8.94 -5.50 2.22
CA SER A 390 -10.04 -4.88 1.52
C SER A 390 -11.33 -5.59 1.93
N ILE A 391 -12.00 -5.03 2.95
CA ILE A 391 -13.39 -5.29 3.33
C ILE A 391 -14.11 -3.95 3.64
N SER A 392 -15.33 -3.82 3.16
CA SER A 392 -16.25 -2.70 3.36
C SER A 392 -16.72 -2.64 4.80
N GLY A 393 -16.47 -1.49 5.45
CA GLY A 393 -17.08 -1.14 6.74
C GLY A 393 -16.73 -2.03 7.93
N ILE A 394 -15.85 -3.03 7.77
CA ILE A 394 -15.45 -3.95 8.83
C ILE A 394 -13.95 -3.77 9.10
N ALA A 395 -13.62 -3.40 10.34
CA ALA A 395 -12.25 -3.47 10.82
C ALA A 395 -11.81 -4.95 10.89
N LEU A 396 -11.12 -5.41 9.85
CA LEU A 396 -10.51 -6.73 9.85
C LEU A 396 -9.38 -6.78 10.88
N LYS A 397 -9.51 -7.73 11.81
CA LYS A 397 -8.40 -8.17 12.64
C LYS A 397 -7.71 -9.31 11.93
N LEU A 398 -6.54 -9.01 11.38
CA LEU A 398 -5.65 -10.02 10.83
C LEU A 398 -4.73 -10.52 11.92
N LEU A 399 -4.67 -11.83 12.10
CA LEU A 399 -3.61 -12.44 12.89
C LEU A 399 -2.41 -12.66 11.97
N VAL A 400 -1.35 -11.91 12.22
CA VAL A 400 -0.06 -12.11 11.57
C VAL A 400 0.77 -12.99 12.47
N ILE A 401 1.08 -14.20 11.99
CA ILE A 401 2.05 -15.08 12.60
C ILE A 401 3.39 -14.85 11.90
N ILE A 402 4.39 -14.45 12.67
CA ILE A 402 5.75 -14.24 12.21
C ILE A 402 6.60 -15.37 12.80
N ASN A 403 7.01 -16.32 11.96
CA ASN A 403 8.03 -17.28 12.36
C ASN A 403 9.40 -16.69 12.06
N TYR A 404 10.34 -16.84 12.98
CA TYR A 404 11.72 -16.40 12.79
C TYR A 404 12.71 -17.42 13.32
N ARG A 405 13.99 -17.26 12.98
CA ARG A 405 15.05 -18.14 13.49
C ARG A 405 15.89 -17.39 14.52
N GLY A 406 15.71 -17.64 15.81
CA GLY A 406 16.42 -16.97 16.91
C GLY A 406 17.94 -17.03 16.75
N ALA A 407 18.48 -18.17 16.30
CA ALA A 407 19.92 -18.29 15.99
C ALA A 407 20.42 -17.27 14.94
N GLU A 408 19.60 -16.90 13.96
CA GLU A 408 19.94 -15.87 12.98
C GLU A 408 19.72 -14.45 13.54
N VAL A 409 18.70 -14.25 14.38
CA VAL A 409 18.49 -12.97 15.10
C VAL A 409 19.67 -12.64 16.02
N LYS A 410 20.23 -13.64 16.71
CA LYS A 410 21.47 -13.50 17.50
C LYS A 410 22.64 -13.05 16.65
N LYS A 411 22.81 -13.60 15.44
CA LYS A 411 23.88 -13.19 14.50
C LYS A 411 23.71 -11.75 14.02
N LEU A 412 22.47 -11.25 13.98
CA LEU A 412 22.18 -9.85 13.68
C LEU A 412 22.49 -8.91 14.86
N GLY A 413 22.97 -9.43 16.00
CA GLY A 413 23.42 -8.62 17.13
C GLY A 413 22.28 -7.89 17.82
N VAL A 414 21.10 -8.51 17.89
CA VAL A 414 19.91 -7.94 18.53
C VAL A 414 19.55 -8.74 19.77
N ASP A 415 19.15 -8.03 20.82
CA ASP A 415 18.70 -8.61 22.07
C ASP A 415 17.28 -9.16 21.90
N GLU A 416 17.17 -10.49 21.82
CA GLU A 416 15.91 -11.23 21.70
C GLU A 416 14.91 -10.88 22.81
N ARG A 417 15.37 -10.48 23.99
CA ARG A 417 14.49 -10.09 25.11
C ARG A 417 13.79 -8.75 24.89
N THR A 418 14.29 -7.96 23.94
CA THR A 418 13.75 -6.64 23.59
C THR A 418 13.00 -6.62 22.26
N LEU A 419 12.87 -7.79 21.62
CA LEU A 419 12.20 -7.97 20.35
C LEU A 419 10.71 -7.66 20.49
N ALA A 420 10.17 -6.86 19.57
CA ALA A 420 8.77 -6.49 19.54
C ALA A 420 8.31 -6.13 18.13
N VAL A 421 7.00 -6.25 17.90
CA VAL A 421 6.35 -5.82 16.65
C VAL A 421 5.97 -4.35 16.75
N TYR A 422 6.18 -3.62 15.66
CA TYR A 422 5.81 -2.22 15.52
C TYR A 422 4.90 -2.03 14.31
N THR A 423 3.98 -1.07 14.43
CA THR A 423 3.12 -0.57 13.35
C THR A 423 3.43 0.89 13.05
N TRP A 424 3.31 1.29 11.79
CA TRP A 424 3.39 2.70 11.39
C TRP A 424 2.00 3.33 11.34
N ASP A 425 1.83 4.51 11.94
CA ASP A 425 0.55 5.24 11.97
C ASP A 425 0.42 6.37 10.93
N GLY A 426 1.48 6.57 10.12
CA GLY A 426 1.60 7.70 9.20
C GLY A 426 2.68 8.71 9.60
N GLU A 427 3.01 8.79 10.89
CA GLU A 427 3.95 9.78 11.44
C GLU A 427 5.09 9.17 12.27
N LYS A 428 4.82 8.08 13.01
CA LYS A 428 5.77 7.43 13.92
C LYS A 428 5.53 5.93 14.08
N TRP A 429 6.57 5.24 14.54
CA TRP A 429 6.47 3.84 14.93
C TRP A 429 5.81 3.71 16.30
N ILE A 430 4.77 2.90 16.37
CA ILE A 430 4.08 2.55 17.62
C ILE A 430 4.28 1.05 17.86
N ARG A 431 4.64 0.69 19.09
CA ARG A 431 4.71 -0.72 19.49
C ARG A 431 3.30 -1.33 19.41
N ALA A 432 3.16 -2.42 18.67
CA ALA A 432 1.89 -3.12 18.54
C ALA A 432 1.51 -3.75 19.88
N ALA A 433 0.55 -3.15 20.60
CA ALA A 433 0.12 -3.63 21.91
C ALA A 433 -0.55 -5.03 21.85
N SER A 434 -1.05 -5.40 20.67
CA SER A 434 -1.64 -6.71 20.38
C SER A 434 -0.62 -7.81 20.09
N ALA A 435 0.67 -7.48 19.99
CA ALA A 435 1.70 -8.45 19.63
C ALA A 435 2.22 -9.21 20.86
N VAL A 436 2.22 -10.52 20.77
CA VAL A 436 2.66 -11.44 21.81
C VAL A 436 3.75 -12.36 21.24
N MET A 437 4.89 -12.41 21.93
CA MET A 437 5.90 -13.44 21.71
C MET A 437 5.37 -14.74 22.31
N VAL A 438 5.10 -15.73 21.47
CA VAL A 438 4.50 -17.01 21.91
C VAL A 438 5.58 -18.02 22.25
N ASP A 439 6.71 -18.00 21.54
CA ASP A 439 7.88 -18.87 21.78
C ASP A 439 9.19 -18.22 21.25
N GLU A 440 10.34 -18.89 21.39
CA GLU A 440 11.67 -18.42 20.97
C GLU A 440 11.78 -18.06 19.48
N ASP A 441 10.88 -18.57 18.65
CA ASP A 441 10.87 -18.45 17.18
C ASP A 441 9.51 -17.99 16.60
N LEU A 442 8.58 -17.53 17.45
CA LEU A 442 7.19 -17.29 17.05
C LEU A 442 6.61 -16.00 17.65
N VAL A 443 6.15 -15.10 16.79
CA VAL A 443 5.41 -13.89 17.17
C VAL A 443 4.03 -13.90 16.57
N VAL A 444 3.04 -13.46 17.34
CA VAL A 444 1.66 -13.34 16.90
C VAL A 444 1.19 -11.92 17.15
N ALA A 445 0.70 -11.22 16.11
CA ALA A 445 0.22 -9.85 16.21
C ALA A 445 -1.14 -9.68 15.53
N MET A 446 -2.02 -8.86 16.12
CA MET A 446 -3.23 -8.42 15.42
C MET A 446 -3.01 -7.06 14.76
N VAL A 447 -3.28 -6.95 13.46
CA VAL A 447 -3.20 -5.70 12.71
C VAL A 447 -4.52 -5.33 12.04
N ASN A 448 -4.68 -4.03 11.79
CA ASN A 448 -5.82 -3.43 11.11
C ASN A 448 -5.47 -2.97 9.68
N HIS A 449 -6.53 -2.67 8.94
CA HIS A 449 -6.77 -2.54 7.50
C HIS A 449 -5.78 -1.88 6.53
N THR A 450 -4.63 -1.39 6.96
CA THR A 450 -3.40 -1.19 6.18
C THR A 450 -2.34 -0.86 7.22
N SER A 451 -1.41 -1.77 7.47
CA SER A 451 -0.38 -1.56 8.49
C SER A 451 0.96 -1.97 7.91
N TYR A 452 1.95 -1.07 7.96
CA TYR A 452 3.34 -1.49 7.94
C TYR A 452 3.60 -2.23 9.23
N LEU A 453 3.92 -3.52 9.13
CA LEU A 453 4.30 -4.33 10.26
C LEU A 453 5.79 -4.66 10.15
N ALA A 454 6.53 -4.38 11.22
CA ALA A 454 7.95 -4.65 11.32
C ALA A 454 8.32 -5.28 12.66
N LEU A 455 9.24 -6.25 12.63
CA LEU A 455 9.84 -6.81 13.84
C LEU A 455 11.16 -6.06 14.13
N MET A 456 11.29 -5.51 15.33
CA MET A 456 12.45 -4.71 15.73
C MET A 456 12.90 -5.07 17.15
N GLY A 457 14.19 -4.91 17.44
CA GLY A 457 14.75 -5.09 18.79
C GLY A 457 15.92 -4.15 19.07
N LYS A 458 16.39 -4.09 20.31
CA LYS A 458 17.56 -3.28 20.68
C LYS A 458 18.85 -4.01 20.30
N PRO A 459 19.88 -3.31 19.80
CA PRO A 459 21.19 -3.91 19.60
C PRO A 459 21.74 -4.49 20.91
N SER A 460 22.28 -5.70 20.85
CA SER A 460 22.99 -6.30 21.97
C SER A 460 24.22 -5.45 22.32
N PRO A 461 24.53 -5.24 23.60
CA PRO A 461 25.78 -4.60 23.98
C PRO A 461 26.95 -5.39 23.39
N PRO A 462 28.04 -4.71 22.98
CA PRO A 462 29.22 -5.40 22.49
C PRO A 462 29.70 -6.39 23.56
N PRO A 463 30.18 -7.58 23.16
CA PRO A 463 30.71 -8.54 24.13
C PRO A 463 31.78 -7.86 24.97
N PRO A 464 31.81 -8.09 26.30
CA PRO A 464 32.85 -7.54 27.14
C PRO A 464 34.21 -7.97 26.55
N PRO A 465 35.21 -7.05 26.53
CA PRO A 465 36.52 -7.38 25.99
C PRO A 465 37.05 -8.64 26.69
N LEU A 466 37.54 -9.60 25.91
CA LEU A 466 38.14 -10.83 26.44
C LEU A 466 39.28 -10.46 27.39
N MET A 467 39.05 -10.55 28.70
CA MET A 467 40.13 -10.51 29.67
C MET A 467 40.91 -11.81 29.53
N SER A 468 42.03 -11.75 28.82
CA SER A 468 43.05 -12.79 28.86
C SER A 468 43.72 -12.78 30.23
N THR A 469 43.18 -13.51 31.20
CA THR A 469 43.96 -13.87 32.39
C THR A 469 44.92 -14.98 31.99
N PRO A 470 46.25 -14.82 32.15
CA PRO A 470 47.20 -15.87 31.82
C PRO A 470 47.03 -17.04 32.79
N ILE A 471 46.65 -18.20 32.27
CA ILE A 471 46.60 -19.46 33.04
C ILE A 471 48.05 -19.95 33.23
N PRO A 472 48.54 -20.17 34.46
CA PRO A 472 49.90 -20.64 34.68
C PRO A 472 50.08 -22.10 34.22
N LEU A 473 51.20 -22.35 33.53
CA LEU A 473 51.59 -23.59 32.82
C LEU A 473 51.37 -24.92 33.58
N TRP A 474 51.33 -24.92 34.91
CA TRP A 474 51.16 -26.13 35.70
C TRP A 474 49.73 -26.71 35.65
N GLN A 475 48.70 -25.89 35.39
CA GLN A 475 47.32 -26.38 35.20
C GLN A 475 47.12 -27.07 33.85
N ALA A 476 47.94 -26.76 32.83
CA ALA A 476 47.88 -27.44 31.54
C ALA A 476 48.51 -28.84 31.58
N LEU A 477 49.47 -29.08 32.47
CA LEU A 477 50.17 -30.37 32.60
C LEU A 477 49.34 -31.44 33.35
N THR A 478 48.51 -31.04 34.31
CA THR A 478 47.67 -31.99 35.08
C THR A 478 46.50 -32.54 34.26
N MET A 479 45.95 -31.76 33.32
CA MET A 479 44.85 -32.21 32.45
C MET A 479 45.27 -33.31 31.47
N SER A 480 46.53 -33.30 31.01
CA SER A 480 47.04 -34.29 30.06
C SER A 480 47.28 -35.67 30.70
N ILE A 481 47.65 -35.72 31.98
CA ILE A 481 47.87 -36.99 32.70
C ILE A 481 46.54 -37.68 33.03
N VAL A 482 45.50 -36.91 33.35
CA VAL A 482 44.15 -37.45 33.61
C VAL A 482 43.52 -38.02 32.34
N ALA A 483 43.73 -37.39 31.17
CA ALA A 483 43.23 -37.89 29.90
C ALA A 483 43.86 -39.24 29.47
N ALA A 484 45.16 -39.44 29.75
CA ALA A 484 45.85 -40.69 29.43
C ALA A 484 45.39 -41.88 30.31
N ALA A 485 45.08 -41.64 31.58
CA ALA A 485 44.59 -42.68 32.49
C ALA A 485 43.17 -43.16 32.13
N VAL A 486 42.31 -42.25 31.64
CA VAL A 486 40.93 -42.56 31.22
C VAL A 486 40.91 -43.39 29.92
N LEU A 487 41.81 -43.13 28.97
CA LEU A 487 41.91 -43.90 27.72
C LEU A 487 42.40 -45.35 27.94
N CYS A 488 43.30 -45.59 28.89
CA CYS A 488 43.74 -46.96 29.22
C CYS A 488 42.63 -47.80 29.89
N LEU A 489 41.78 -47.19 30.72
CA LEU A 489 40.64 -47.86 31.37
C LEU A 489 39.51 -48.22 30.39
N VAL A 490 39.27 -47.40 29.37
CA VAL A 490 38.28 -47.68 28.32
C VAL A 490 38.78 -48.77 27.35
N GLY A 491 40.09 -48.83 27.07
CA GLY A 491 40.68 -49.89 26.23
C GLY A 491 40.62 -51.29 26.87
N PHE A 492 40.80 -51.40 28.19
CA PHE A 492 40.81 -52.69 28.89
C PHE A 492 39.40 -53.29 29.04
N THR A 493 38.37 -52.45 29.16
CA THR A 493 36.97 -52.89 29.27
C THR A 493 36.36 -53.31 27.94
N ALA A 494 36.83 -52.76 26.81
CA ALA A 494 36.38 -53.15 25.46
C ALA A 494 36.95 -54.50 24.97
N GLY A 495 38.12 -54.93 25.46
CA GLY A 495 38.76 -56.20 25.08
C GLY A 495 38.11 -57.46 25.69
N LEU A 496 37.51 -57.33 26.88
CA LEU A 496 36.92 -58.47 27.60
C LEU A 496 35.49 -58.82 27.16
N ARG A 497 34.80 -57.96 26.39
CA ARG A 497 33.45 -58.21 25.86
C ARG A 497 33.40 -58.93 24.50
N ARG A 498 34.55 -59.25 23.89
CA ARG A 498 34.63 -60.00 22.62
C ARG A 498 35.12 -61.46 22.75
N ARG A 499 35.29 -61.97 23.96
CA ARG A 499 35.50 -63.40 24.24
C ARG A 499 34.65 -63.84 25.44
N ARG A 500 33.34 -63.97 25.22
CA ARG A 500 32.44 -64.90 25.92
C ARG A 500 31.14 -65.01 25.15
#